data_AF-A0A034VGE7-F1
#
_entry.id   AF-A0A034VGE7-F1
#
_cell.length_a   1.000
_cell.length_b   1.000
_cell.length_c   1.000
_cell.angle_alpha   90.00
_cell.angle_beta   90.00
_cell.angle_gamma   90.00
#
_symmetry.space_group_name_H-M   'P 1'
#
loop_
_entity.id
_entity.type
_entity.pdbx_description
1 polymer ?
#
loop_
_entity_poly.entity_id
_entity_poly.type
_entity_poly.pdbx_seq_one_letter_code
_entity_poly.pdbx_strand_id
1 'polypeptide(L)'
;MLKESNQDTRLKVGLAVSCGGVKFLNTDNSSTICTHDIENINCVCQDAEDLRYFAYITKEEDMHYCHVFMVDNLELSHEIILTLGEAFEVAYQLALSKEDVAPISNNSRSMENIAEI
;
A
#
# COMPACT_ATOMS: atom_id res chain seq x y z
N MET A 1 11.57 -13.00 -18.84
CA MET A 1 10.62 -13.35 -19.91
C MET A 1 9.25 -12.67 -19.80
N LEU A 2 8.70 -12.39 -18.61
CA LEU A 2 7.48 -11.56 -18.47
C LEU A 2 7.75 -10.04 -18.34
N LYS A 3 8.98 -9.64 -17.97
CA LYS A 3 9.37 -8.23 -17.81
C LYS A 3 9.54 -7.47 -19.14
N GLU A 4 9.74 -8.18 -20.27
CA GLU A 4 10.13 -7.57 -21.55
C GLU A 4 8.97 -7.35 -22.54
N SER A 5 7.77 -7.90 -22.31
CA SER A 5 6.75 -8.03 -23.36
C SER A 5 5.65 -6.95 -23.41
N ASN A 6 5.72 -5.86 -22.65
CA ASN A 6 4.58 -4.92 -22.55
C ASN A 6 4.98 -3.44 -22.35
N GLN A 7 5.92 -2.91 -23.14
CA GLN A 7 6.18 -1.47 -23.14
C GLN A 7 5.01 -0.66 -23.73
N ASP A 8 4.26 -1.22 -24.69
CA ASP A 8 3.18 -0.52 -25.41
C ASP A 8 1.77 -0.59 -24.75
N THR A 9 1.58 -1.42 -23.72
CA THR A 9 0.28 -1.62 -23.04
C THR A 9 0.24 -1.07 -21.62
N ARG A 10 1.28 -0.34 -21.23
CA ARG A 10 1.43 0.11 -19.86
C ARG A 10 0.65 1.38 -19.58
N LEU A 11 -0.33 1.26 -18.70
CA LEU A 11 -1.09 2.41 -18.21
C LEU A 11 -0.21 3.29 -17.32
N LYS A 12 -0.18 4.59 -17.62
CA LYS A 12 0.41 5.59 -16.74
C LYS A 12 -0.58 5.92 -15.64
N VAL A 13 -0.11 5.90 -14.40
CA VAL A 13 -0.93 6.13 -13.20
C VAL A 13 -0.15 7.00 -12.24
N GLY A 14 -0.82 7.98 -11.65
CA GLY A 14 -0.33 8.74 -10.51
C GLY A 14 -0.74 8.08 -9.20
N LEU A 15 0.12 8.13 -8.18
CA LEU A 15 -0.19 7.64 -6.84
C LEU A 15 -0.33 8.82 -5.90
N ALA A 16 -1.48 8.93 -5.23
CA ALA A 16 -1.65 9.83 -4.10
C ALA A 16 -1.75 9.00 -2.82
N VAL A 17 -0.79 9.17 -1.93
CA VAL A 17 -0.63 8.40 -0.70
C VAL A 17 -0.98 9.28 0.50
N SER A 18 -1.73 8.72 1.45
CA SER A 18 -2.06 9.35 2.72
C SER A 18 -2.21 8.28 3.79
N CYS A 19 -2.23 8.67 5.07
CA CYS A 19 -2.55 7.75 6.17
C CYS A 19 -3.99 7.20 6.11
N GLY A 20 -4.85 7.70 5.21
CA GLY A 20 -6.17 7.11 4.94
C GLY A 20 -6.14 6.02 3.89
N GLY A 21 -5.11 5.97 3.05
CA GLY A 21 -5.01 5.02 1.95
C GLY A 21 -4.33 5.59 0.70
N VAL A 22 -4.44 4.84 -0.39
CA VAL A 22 -3.80 5.12 -1.67
C VAL A 22 -4.85 5.32 -2.75
N LYS A 23 -4.69 6.38 -3.54
CA LYS A 23 -5.54 6.67 -4.72
C LYS A 23 -4.72 6.55 -5.99
N PHE A 24 -5.29 5.86 -6.97
CA PHE A 24 -4.77 5.87 -8.33
C PHE A 24 -5.38 7.03 -9.08
N LEU A 25 -4.54 7.83 -9.70
CA LEU A 25 -4.93 9.00 -10.44
C LEU A 25 -4.63 8.79 -11.92
N ASN A 26 -5.55 9.19 -12.77
CA ASN A 26 -5.26 9.35 -14.19
C ASN A 26 -4.33 10.56 -14.37
N THR A 27 -3.20 10.37 -15.03
CA THR A 27 -2.17 11.40 -15.18
C THR A 27 -2.61 12.58 -16.05
N ASP A 28 -3.64 12.40 -16.90
CA ASP A 28 -4.05 13.41 -17.87
C ASP A 28 -5.03 14.43 -17.29
N ASN A 29 -5.88 13.99 -16.35
CA ASN A 29 -6.97 14.80 -15.79
C ASN A 29 -7.02 14.78 -14.25
N SER A 30 -6.08 14.10 -13.60
CA SER A 30 -6.01 13.91 -12.14
C SER A 30 -7.27 13.28 -11.52
N SER A 31 -8.11 12.60 -12.32
CA SER A 31 -9.29 11.91 -11.81
C SER A 31 -8.90 10.63 -11.09
N THR A 32 -9.58 10.32 -9.99
CA THR A 32 -9.40 9.06 -9.26
C THR A 32 -9.89 7.88 -10.10
N ILE A 33 -9.01 6.92 -10.36
CA ILE A 33 -9.31 5.64 -11.02
C ILE A 33 -9.84 4.65 -9.98
N CYS A 34 -9.14 4.50 -8.84
CA CYS A 34 -9.60 3.72 -7.70
C CYS A 34 -8.98 4.24 -6.40
N THR A 35 -9.51 3.76 -5.28
CA THR A 35 -9.03 4.08 -3.93
C THR A 35 -8.96 2.79 -3.14
N HIS A 36 -7.86 2.62 -2.40
CA HIS A 36 -7.70 1.52 -1.46
C HIS A 36 -7.44 2.13 -0.09
N ASP A 37 -8.30 1.81 0.88
CA ASP A 37 -8.12 2.22 2.26
C ASP A 37 -6.88 1.57 2.84
N ILE A 38 -6.17 2.29 3.73
CA ILE A 38 -4.89 1.84 4.28
C ILE A 38 -5.01 0.48 4.99
N GLU A 39 -6.16 0.21 5.61
CA GLU A 39 -6.47 -1.05 6.31
C GLU A 39 -6.55 -2.26 5.39
N ASN A 40 -6.85 -2.03 4.12
CA ASN A 40 -6.99 -3.07 3.11
C ASN A 40 -5.67 -3.35 2.39
N ILE A 41 -4.62 -2.56 2.63
CA ILE A 41 -3.29 -2.78 2.03
C ILE A 41 -2.44 -3.58 3.03
N ASN A 42 -2.12 -4.82 2.69
CA ASN A 42 -1.46 -5.73 3.64
C ASN A 42 0.06 -5.72 3.54
N CYS A 43 0.58 -5.52 2.33
CA CYS A 43 2.00 -5.65 2.07
C CYS A 43 2.40 -4.73 0.93
N VAL A 44 3.57 -4.11 1.05
CA VAL A 44 4.28 -3.42 -0.03
C VAL A 44 5.66 -4.03 -0.11
N CYS A 45 6.08 -4.45 -1.31
CA CYS A 45 7.39 -5.05 -1.52
C CYS A 45 8.01 -4.55 -2.83
N GLN A 46 9.35 -4.51 -2.85
CA GLN A 46 10.12 -4.28 -4.07
C GLN A 46 10.60 -5.61 -4.63
N ASP A 47 10.81 -5.65 -5.95
CA ASP A 47 11.44 -6.78 -6.62
C ASP A 47 12.92 -6.89 -6.19
N ALA A 48 13.38 -8.12 -5.95
CA ALA A 48 14.73 -8.37 -5.42
C ALA A 48 15.85 -8.15 -6.46
N GLU A 49 15.53 -8.19 -7.75
CA GLU A 49 16.51 -8.05 -8.84
C GLU A 49 16.47 -6.65 -9.46
N ASP A 50 15.29 -6.03 -9.55
CA ASP A 50 15.09 -4.70 -10.10
C ASP A 50 14.19 -3.86 -9.20
N LEU A 51 14.82 -3.10 -8.30
CA LEU A 51 14.16 -2.24 -7.31
C LEU A 51 13.26 -1.15 -7.90
N ARG A 52 13.30 -0.93 -9.23
CA ARG A 52 12.34 -0.07 -9.93
C ARG A 52 10.94 -0.68 -9.99
N TYR A 53 10.82 -1.98 -9.78
CA TYR A 53 9.55 -2.68 -9.67
C TYR A 53 9.17 -2.77 -8.21
N PHE A 54 7.91 -2.43 -7.93
CA PHE A 54 7.31 -2.67 -6.64
C PHE A 54 5.88 -3.15 -6.81
N ALA A 55 5.40 -3.85 -5.80
CA ALA A 55 4.03 -4.30 -5.74
C ALA A 55 3.45 -4.01 -4.37
N TYR A 56 2.14 -3.87 -4.32
CA TYR A 56 1.44 -3.97 -3.06
C TYR A 56 0.19 -4.81 -3.20
N ILE A 57 -0.18 -5.46 -2.10
CA ILE A 57 -1.29 -6.41 -2.04
C ILE A 57 -2.46 -5.76 -1.31
N THR A 58 -3.61 -5.68 -1.96
CA THR A 58 -4.88 -5.32 -1.31
C THR A 58 -5.71 -6.55 -1.01
N LYS A 59 -6.52 -6.47 0.04
CA LYS A 59 -7.62 -7.39 0.31
C LYS A 59 -8.94 -6.67 0.08
N GLU A 60 -9.71 -7.17 -0.87
CA GLU A 60 -11.09 -6.70 -1.11
C GLU A 60 -12.01 -7.91 -0.98
N GLU A 61 -12.95 -7.85 -0.04
CA GLU A 61 -13.78 -8.98 0.37
C GLU A 61 -12.90 -10.18 0.77
N ASP A 62 -13.01 -11.31 0.07
CA ASP A 62 -12.22 -12.53 0.29
C ASP A 62 -11.14 -12.75 -0.79
N MET A 63 -10.82 -11.71 -1.56
CA MET A 63 -9.85 -11.78 -2.66
C MET A 63 -8.64 -10.88 -2.43
N HIS A 64 -7.46 -11.39 -2.75
CA HIS A 64 -6.22 -10.61 -2.74
C HIS A 64 -5.86 -10.16 -4.15
N TYR A 65 -5.58 -8.87 -4.31
CA TYR A 65 -5.14 -8.28 -5.56
C TYR A 65 -3.70 -7.79 -5.43
N CYS A 66 -2.84 -8.23 -6.34
CA CYS A 66 -1.46 -7.78 -6.42
C CYS A 66 -1.34 -6.69 -7.49
N HIS A 67 -1.07 -5.46 -7.07
CA HIS A 67 -0.88 -4.32 -7.95
C HIS A 67 0.60 -4.13 -8.19
N VAL A 68 1.06 -4.40 -9.42
CA VAL A 68 2.49 -4.33 -9.79
C VAL A 68 2.75 -3.05 -10.58
N PHE A 69 3.72 -2.28 -10.11
CA PHE A 69 4.19 -1.05 -10.72
C PHE A 69 5.65 -1.20 -11.12
N MET A 70 6.07 -0.35 -12.05
CA MET A 70 7.47 -0.03 -12.25
C MET A 70 7.63 1.48 -12.24
N VAL A 71 8.85 1.95 -12.00
CA VAL A 71 9.17 3.36 -12.07
C VAL A 71 10.41 3.52 -12.93
N ASP A 72 10.44 4.52 -13.81
CA ASP A 72 11.61 4.72 -14.67
C ASP A 72 12.85 5.15 -13.87
N ASN A 73 12.64 5.84 -12.75
CA ASN A 73 13.67 6.32 -11.83
C ASN A 73 13.70 5.48 -10.53
N LEU A 74 14.87 4.95 -10.18
CA LEU A 74 15.10 4.20 -8.94
C LEU A 74 14.90 5.06 -7.68
N GLU A 75 15.34 6.32 -7.71
CA GLU A 75 15.18 7.24 -6.58
C GLU A 75 13.70 7.48 -6.28
N LEU A 76 12.90 7.72 -7.32
CA LEU A 76 11.44 7.84 -7.19
C LEU A 76 10.80 6.55 -6.65
N SER A 77 11.31 5.38 -7.05
CA SER A 77 10.84 4.11 -6.48
C SER A 77 11.09 4.04 -4.98
N HIS A 78 12.27 4.45 -4.51
CA HIS A 78 12.57 4.50 -3.08
C HIS A 78 11.69 5.49 -2.34
N GLU A 79 11.49 6.69 -2.89
CA GLU A 79 10.61 7.70 -2.30
C GLU A 79 9.17 7.19 -2.13
N ILE A 80 8.64 6.48 -3.15
CA ILE A 80 7.30 5.88 -3.08
C ILE A 80 7.22 4.86 -1.95
N ILE A 81 8.21 3.98 -1.84
CA ILE A 81 8.23 2.93 -0.81
C ILE A 81 8.33 3.52 0.59
N LEU A 82 9.18 4.52 0.78
CA LEU A 82 9.29 5.24 2.06
C LEU A 82 7.98 5.95 2.41
N THR A 83 7.38 6.65 1.44
CA THR A 83 6.11 7.36 1.64
C THR A 83 4.98 6.40 2.03
N LEU A 84 4.92 5.22 1.41
CA LEU A 84 3.97 4.18 1.79
C LEU A 84 4.23 3.68 3.23
N GLY A 85 5.49 3.38 3.57
CA GLY A 85 5.88 2.96 4.92
C GLY A 85 5.51 3.97 6.00
N GLU A 86 5.80 5.25 5.76
CA GLU A 86 5.42 6.34 6.66
C GLU A 86 3.90 6.46 6.80
N ALA A 87 3.15 6.33 5.71
CA ALA A 87 1.69 6.35 5.76
C ALA A 87 1.11 5.19 6.58
N PHE A 88 1.68 3.98 6.48
CA PHE A 88 1.31 2.86 7.35
C PHE A 88 1.62 3.14 8.82
N GLU A 89 2.81 3.65 9.10
CA GLU A 89 3.22 3.96 10.47
C GLU A 89 2.29 4.99 11.11
N VAL A 90 1.98 6.07 10.39
CA VAL A 90 1.04 7.10 10.86
C VAL A 90 -0.37 6.53 11.02
N ALA A 91 -0.86 5.73 10.07
CA ALA A 91 -2.18 5.10 10.18
C ALA A 91 -2.28 4.16 11.39
N TYR A 92 -1.23 3.37 11.63
CA TYR A 92 -1.15 2.48 12.78
C TYR A 92 -1.18 3.25 14.11
N GLN A 93 -0.38 4.31 14.24
CA GLN A 93 -0.37 5.16 15.44
C GLN A 93 -1.75 5.82 15.69
N LEU A 94 -2.43 6.26 14.63
CA LEU A 94 -3.78 6.83 14.72
C LEU A 94 -4.83 5.80 15.14
N ALA A 95 -4.71 4.54 14.70
CA ALA A 95 -5.60 3.46 15.11
C ALA A 95 -5.45 3.16 16.59
N LEU A 96 -4.22 3.00 17.09
CA LEU A 96 -3.96 2.78 18.52
C LEU A 96 -4.49 3.94 19.38
N SER A 97 -4.27 5.18 18.94
CA SER A 97 -4.76 6.37 19.66
C SER A 97 -6.28 6.44 19.78
N LYS A 98 -7.03 5.80 18.87
CA LYS A 98 -8.50 5.73 18.92
C LYS A 98 -8.98 4.61 19.86
N GLU A 99 -8.21 3.54 20.01
CA GLU A 99 -8.52 2.45 20.94
C GLU A 99 -8.37 2.90 22.41
N ASP A 100 -7.44 3.81 22.69
CA ASP A 100 -7.22 4.38 24.03
C ASP A 100 -8.37 5.30 24.53
N VAL A 101 -9.35 5.64 23.68
CA VAL A 101 -10.52 6.49 24.04
C VAL A 101 -11.82 5.69 24.18
N ALA A 102 -11.77 4.35 24.13
CA ALA A 102 -12.92 3.55 24.54
C ALA A 102 -13.05 3.59 26.09
N PRO A 103 -14.23 3.94 26.66
CA PRO A 103 -14.40 3.85 28.11
C PRO A 103 -14.21 2.39 28.52
N ILE A 104 -13.34 2.17 29.49
CA ILE A 104 -12.99 0.88 30.08
C ILE A 104 -14.26 0.06 30.34
N SER A 105 -14.53 -0.92 29.48
CA SER A 105 -15.30 -2.11 29.83
C SER A 105 -14.33 -3.28 29.80
N ASN A 106 -13.95 -3.74 30.99
CA ASN A 106 -13.09 -4.89 31.20
C ASN A 106 -13.53 -6.08 30.35
N ASN A 107 -12.71 -6.49 29.39
CA ASN A 107 -12.45 -7.91 29.21
C ASN A 107 -11.08 -8.14 28.57
N SER A 108 -10.25 -8.87 29.31
CA SER A 108 -8.94 -9.36 28.92
C SER A 108 -8.97 -10.12 27.60
N ARG A 109 -8.23 -9.67 26.60
CA ARG A 109 -7.71 -10.54 25.53
C ARG A 109 -6.22 -10.27 25.39
N SER A 110 -5.46 -11.26 25.85
CA SER A 110 -4.05 -11.46 25.57
C SER A 110 -3.78 -11.32 24.08
N MET A 111 -2.89 -10.40 23.71
CA MET A 111 -2.33 -10.31 22.37
C MET A 111 -1.55 -11.60 22.08
N GLU A 112 -2.12 -12.46 21.25
CA GLU A 112 -1.38 -13.53 20.60
C GLU A 112 -0.48 -12.86 19.54
N ASN A 113 0.82 -12.84 19.83
CA ASN A 113 1.83 -12.61 18.81
C ASN A 113 1.70 -13.73 17.77
N ILE A 114 1.21 -13.41 16.58
CA ILE A 114 1.32 -14.29 15.43
C ILE A 114 2.14 -13.54 14.38
N ALA A 115 3.45 -13.62 14.53
CA ALA A 115 4.32 -13.65 13.36
C ALA A 115 4.51 -15.13 13.04
N GLU A 116 3.74 -15.66 12.09
CA GLU A 116 4.06 -16.92 11.44
C GLU A 116 4.36 -16.61 9.97
N ILE A 117 5.51 -17.12 9.53
CA ILE A 117 6.03 -17.05 8.15
C ILE A 117 5.23 -18.02 7.28
#